data_AF-A0A536UGM9-F1
#
_entry.id   AF-A0A536UGM9-F1
#
_cell.length_a   1.000
_cell.length_b   1.000
_cell.length_c   1.000
_cell.angle_alpha   90.00
_cell.angle_beta   90.00
_cell.angle_gamma   90.00
#
_symmetry.space_group_name_H-M   'P 1'
#
loop_
_entity.id
_entity.type
_entity.pdbx_description
1 polymer ?
#
loop_
_entity_poly.entity_id
_entity_poly.type
_entity_poly.pdbx_seq_one_letter_code
_entity_poly.pdbx_strand_id
1 'polypeptide(L)'
;MSEQMGAPIVPPPARARWKSLISLDNRYVAPAFITCILLAGHLSFGILESYPKTLLAIIVSILLELVLGRIFYRKWLHPASAYITGISVGILIRSPAFWPYALCSAISITSKYVLRVKGRHLWNPSNFGISVMLFLAGDTVASLSIQWGNYLWPMLVIWALGAIIIWRLRRFHITATYVVSFIAFALLRSWITGNPWQSEIAPLLHDHRSKNHGALQDRTMRRRVRRGVA
;
A
#
# COMPACT_ATOMS: atom_id res chain seq x y z
N MET A 1 -4.53 21.96 67.25
CA MET A 1 -3.78 21.35 66.13
C MET A 1 -4.70 20.35 65.46
N SER A 2 -5.19 20.70 64.27
CA SER A 2 -6.28 20.04 63.55
C SER A 2 -5.78 18.79 62.83
N GLU A 3 -6.34 17.62 63.15
CA GLU A 3 -6.12 16.39 62.38
C GLU A 3 -6.72 16.53 60.97
N GLN A 4 -5.88 16.35 59.94
CA GLN A 4 -6.34 16.17 58.57
C GLN A 4 -6.79 14.72 58.36
N MET A 5 -8.10 14.50 58.36
CA MET A 5 -8.71 13.25 57.92
C MET A 5 -8.40 13.00 56.43
N GLY A 6 -7.72 11.89 56.14
CA GLY A 6 -7.43 11.44 54.78
C GLY A 6 -8.70 11.16 53.99
N ALA A 7 -8.85 11.81 52.83
CA ALA A 7 -9.97 11.58 51.92
C ALA A 7 -9.99 10.13 51.40
N PRO A 8 -11.18 9.51 51.23
CA PRO A 8 -11.28 8.15 50.72
C PRO A 8 -10.84 8.07 49.26
N ILE A 9 -10.00 7.09 48.94
CA ILE A 9 -9.57 6.78 47.57
C ILE A 9 -10.75 6.14 46.83
N VAL A 10 -11.48 6.94 46.05
CA VAL A 10 -12.56 6.45 45.20
C VAL A 10 -11.95 5.70 44.00
N PRO A 11 -12.24 4.40 43.78
CA PRO A 11 -11.76 3.71 42.59
C PRO A 11 -12.40 4.33 41.34
N PRO A 12 -11.66 4.47 40.22
CA PRO A 12 -12.19 5.12 39.03
C PRO A 12 -13.43 4.39 38.49
N PRO A 13 -14.45 5.14 38.02
CA PRO A 13 -15.72 4.56 37.61
C PRO A 13 -15.53 3.58 36.45
N ALA A 14 -16.26 2.46 36.45
CA ALA A 14 -16.15 1.38 35.46
C ALA A 14 -16.23 1.88 34.01
N ARG A 15 -16.91 3.00 33.71
CA ARG A 15 -16.95 3.62 32.37
C ARG A 15 -15.58 4.12 31.87
N ALA A 16 -14.65 4.47 32.75
CA ALA A 16 -13.28 4.85 32.38
C ALA A 16 -12.47 3.63 31.87
N ARG A 17 -12.78 2.43 32.37
CA ARG A 17 -12.14 1.18 31.96
C ARG A 17 -12.53 0.77 30.53
N TRP A 18 -13.72 1.12 30.07
CA TRP A 18 -14.18 0.82 28.70
C TRP A 18 -13.58 1.79 27.68
N LYS A 19 -13.42 3.07 28.04
CA LYS A 19 -12.62 4.00 27.24
C LYS A 19 -11.14 3.63 27.21
N SER A 20 -10.62 2.98 28.24
CA SER A 20 -9.26 2.40 28.28
C SER A 20 -9.13 1.14 27.40
N LEU A 21 -10.12 0.26 27.38
CA LEU A 21 -10.15 -0.92 26.50
C LEU A 21 -10.40 -0.56 25.02
N ILE A 22 -11.18 0.50 24.76
CA ILE A 22 -11.33 1.09 23.41
C ILE A 22 -10.13 2.01 23.08
N SER A 23 -9.36 2.41 24.08
CA SER A 23 -7.98 2.90 23.96
C SER A 23 -7.00 1.73 23.90
N LEU A 24 -7.36 0.65 23.17
CA LEU A 24 -6.40 -0.14 22.42
C LEU A 24 -5.49 0.88 21.73
N ASP A 25 -4.28 0.99 22.26
CA ASP A 25 -3.26 1.98 21.95
C ASP A 25 -3.39 2.39 20.48
N ASN A 26 -3.60 3.69 20.19
CA ASN A 26 -3.74 4.22 18.82
C ASN A 26 -2.60 3.71 17.88
N ARG A 27 -1.52 3.24 18.50
CA ARG A 27 -0.36 2.55 17.94
C ARG A 27 -0.59 1.15 17.35
N TYR A 28 -1.52 0.33 17.85
CA TYR A 28 -1.86 -1.00 17.28
C TYR A 28 -3.03 -0.95 16.30
N VAL A 29 -3.80 0.14 16.33
CA VAL A 29 -4.96 0.34 15.44
C VAL A 29 -4.53 0.31 13.97
N ALA A 30 -3.47 1.03 13.60
CA ALA A 30 -2.97 1.03 12.22
C ALA A 30 -2.45 -0.35 11.75
N PRO A 31 -1.60 -1.07 12.51
CA PRO A 31 -1.23 -2.45 12.19
C PRO A 31 -2.43 -3.39 12.10
N ALA A 32 -3.39 -3.32 13.02
CA ALA A 32 -4.58 -4.17 13.05
C ALA A 32 -5.52 -3.92 11.86
N PHE A 33 -5.63 -2.67 11.41
CA PHE A 33 -6.38 -2.36 10.19
C PHE A 33 -5.66 -2.89 8.94
N ILE A 34 -4.34 -2.70 8.86
CA ILE A 34 -3.55 -3.19 7.73
C ILE A 34 -3.61 -4.72 7.67
N THR A 35 -3.51 -5.42 8.80
CA THR A 35 -3.68 -6.88 8.83
C THR A 35 -5.08 -7.29 8.45
N CYS A 36 -6.13 -6.60 8.91
CA CYS A 36 -7.51 -6.93 8.56
C CYS A 36 -7.77 -6.76 7.06
N ILE A 37 -7.29 -5.66 6.47
CA ILE A 37 -7.36 -5.42 5.01
C ILE A 37 -6.54 -6.47 4.26
N LEU A 38 -5.34 -6.81 4.77
CA LEU A 38 -4.49 -7.84 4.18
C LEU A 38 -5.19 -9.20 4.20
N LEU A 39 -5.80 -9.56 5.33
CA LEU A 39 -6.49 -10.83 5.51
C LEU A 39 -7.70 -10.91 4.58
N ALA A 40 -8.50 -9.84 4.51
CA ALA A 40 -9.65 -9.74 3.62
C ALA A 40 -9.23 -9.81 2.14
N GLY A 41 -8.17 -9.08 1.77
CA GLY A 41 -7.61 -9.12 0.43
C GLY A 41 -7.04 -10.50 0.09
N HIS A 42 -6.38 -11.16 1.04
CA HIS A 42 -5.76 -12.47 0.84
C HIS A 42 -6.80 -13.55 0.65
N LEU A 43 -7.86 -13.55 1.48
CA LEU A 43 -9.00 -14.45 1.35
C LEU A 43 -9.75 -14.26 0.02
N SER A 44 -9.71 -13.05 -0.54
CA SER A 44 -10.43 -12.72 -1.78
C SER A 44 -9.60 -12.96 -3.05
N PHE A 45 -8.28 -12.74 -3.03
CA PHE A 45 -7.43 -12.74 -4.24
C PHE A 45 -6.25 -13.70 -4.23
N GLY A 46 -5.92 -14.33 -3.10
CA GLY A 46 -4.67 -15.08 -3.00
C GLY A 46 -3.44 -14.19 -3.25
N ILE A 47 -3.43 -13.00 -2.63
CA ILE A 47 -2.43 -11.93 -2.83
C ILE A 47 -0.99 -12.41 -2.73
N LEU A 48 -0.74 -13.35 -1.82
CA LEU A 48 0.59 -13.86 -1.60
C LEU A 48 0.97 -14.79 -2.76
N GLU A 49 1.94 -14.35 -3.56
CA GLU A 49 2.63 -15.21 -4.55
C GLU A 49 3.17 -16.48 -3.89
N SER A 50 3.66 -16.34 -2.65
CA SER A 50 4.22 -17.42 -1.86
C SER A 50 4.29 -17.03 -0.37
N TYR A 51 3.63 -17.82 0.49
CA TYR A 51 3.69 -17.69 1.95
C TYR A 51 5.11 -17.56 2.52
N PRO A 52 6.09 -18.41 2.14
CA PRO A 52 7.44 -18.33 2.70
C PRO A 52 8.17 -17.04 2.32
N LYS A 53 7.94 -16.47 1.12
CA LYS A 53 8.61 -15.24 0.68
C LYS A 53 8.15 -14.02 1.47
N THR A 54 6.83 -13.92 1.71
CA THR A 54 6.26 -12.84 2.52
C THR A 54 6.66 -12.98 3.98
N LEU A 55 6.66 -14.21 4.51
CA LEU A 55 7.13 -14.48 5.86
C LEU A 55 8.61 -14.10 6.03
N LEU A 56 9.45 -14.43 5.05
CA LEU A 56 10.86 -14.02 5.03
C LEU A 56 10.99 -12.49 5.08
N ALA A 57 10.22 -11.76 4.28
CA ALA A 57 10.22 -10.29 4.28
C ALA A 57 9.86 -9.72 5.66
N ILE A 58 8.87 -10.31 6.33
CA ILE A 58 8.42 -9.91 7.68
C ILE A 58 9.50 -10.21 8.72
N ILE A 59 10.04 -11.43 8.73
CA ILE A 59 11.08 -11.85 9.68
C ILE A 59 12.31 -10.94 9.55
N VAL A 60 12.80 -10.74 8.32
CA VAL A 60 13.96 -9.87 8.08
C VAL A 60 13.68 -8.44 8.53
N SER A 61 12.48 -7.91 8.26
CA SER A 61 12.11 -6.56 8.70
C SER A 61 12.11 -6.43 10.22
N ILE A 62 11.51 -7.38 10.94
CA ILE A 62 11.44 -7.35 12.40
C ILE A 62 12.82 -7.52 13.01
N LEU A 63 13.61 -8.49 12.54
CA LEU A 63 14.96 -8.73 13.04
C LEU A 63 15.84 -7.49 12.88
N LEU A 64 15.81 -6.85 11.72
CA LEU A 64 16.58 -5.64 11.49
C LEU A 64 16.08 -4.46 12.31
N GLU A 65 14.78 -4.32 12.53
CA GLU A 65 14.26 -3.25 13.39
C GLU A 65 14.71 -3.45 14.84
N LEU A 66 14.75 -4.69 15.33
CA LEU A 66 15.23 -5.00 16.67
C LEU A 66 16.74 -4.74 16.79
N VAL A 67 17.54 -5.18 15.83
CA VAL A 67 18.99 -5.00 15.80
C VAL A 67 19.36 -3.52 15.67
N LEU A 68 18.86 -2.84 14.64
CA LEU A 68 19.15 -1.43 14.39
C LEU A 68 18.54 -0.54 15.48
N GLY A 69 17.35 -0.89 15.99
CA GLY A 69 16.76 -0.20 17.12
C GLY A 69 17.63 -0.27 18.38
N ARG A 70 18.20 -1.45 18.65
CA ARG A 70 19.13 -1.65 19.77
C ARG A 70 20.45 -0.90 19.58
N ILE A 71 20.98 -0.82 18.36
CA ILE A 71 22.24 -0.15 18.06
C ILE A 71 22.07 1.38 18.13
N PHE A 72 21.09 1.95 17.42
CA PHE A 72 20.94 3.39 17.27
C PHE A 72 20.25 4.06 18.47
N TYR A 73 19.21 3.43 19.03
CA TYR A 73 18.39 4.04 20.09
C TYR A 73 18.61 3.43 21.47
N ARG A 74 19.38 2.33 21.56
CA ARG A 74 19.58 1.52 22.80
C ARG A 74 18.27 1.15 23.50
N LYS A 75 17.16 1.16 22.76
CA LYS A 75 15.81 0.85 23.22
C LYS A 75 15.20 -0.17 22.29
N TRP A 76 14.31 -0.99 22.82
CA TRP A 76 13.51 -1.90 22.01
C TRP A 76 12.41 -1.10 21.32
N LEU A 77 12.57 -0.87 20.01
CA LEU A 77 11.55 -0.22 19.20
C LEU A 77 10.38 -1.17 18.97
N HIS A 78 9.20 -0.58 18.80
CA HIS A 78 7.98 -1.34 18.64
C HIS A 78 7.94 -2.05 17.27
N PRO A 79 7.83 -3.39 17.22
CA PRO A 79 8.01 -4.15 15.98
C PRO A 79 6.86 -3.96 14.99
N ALA A 80 5.73 -3.37 15.40
CA ALA A 80 4.57 -3.23 14.52
C ALA A 80 4.86 -2.37 13.26
N SER A 81 5.75 -1.37 13.36
CA SER A 81 6.13 -0.59 12.17
C SER A 81 6.95 -1.41 11.19
N ALA A 82 7.84 -2.27 11.69
CA ALA A 82 8.62 -3.20 10.87
C ALA A 82 7.76 -4.30 10.26
N TYR A 83 6.78 -4.79 11.01
CA TYR A 83 5.79 -5.76 10.53
C TYR A 83 4.96 -5.20 9.36
N ILE A 84 4.45 -3.97 9.48
CA ILE A 84 3.76 -3.28 8.36
C ILE A 84 4.70 -3.15 7.15
N THR A 85 5.96 -2.79 7.40
CA THR A 85 6.97 -2.64 6.33
C THR A 85 7.19 -3.96 5.59
N GLY A 86 7.36 -5.07 6.33
CA GLY A 86 7.57 -6.39 5.77
C GLY A 86 6.36 -6.93 5.00
N ILE A 87 5.15 -6.68 5.49
CA ILE A 87 3.90 -6.96 4.76
C ILE A 87 3.87 -6.17 3.44
N SER A 88 4.15 -4.86 3.50
CA SER A 88 4.12 -4.00 2.32
C SER A 88 5.10 -4.49 1.26
N VAL A 89 6.32 -4.88 1.65
CA VAL A 89 7.31 -5.46 0.75
C VAL A 89 6.83 -6.79 0.17
N GLY A 90 6.25 -7.67 0.99
CA GLY A 90 5.76 -8.98 0.56
C GLY A 90 4.62 -8.94 -0.46
N ILE A 91 3.76 -7.92 -0.40
CA ILE A 91 2.69 -7.70 -1.40
C ILE A 91 3.25 -7.07 -2.68
N LEU A 92 4.12 -6.08 -2.54
CA LEU A 92 4.50 -5.21 -3.66
C LEU A 92 5.63 -5.80 -4.52
N ILE A 93 6.50 -6.63 -3.95
CA ILE A 93 7.53 -7.33 -4.70
C ILE A 93 7.01 -8.68 -5.19
N ARG A 94 7.17 -8.93 -6.48
CA ARG A 94 7.02 -10.24 -7.12
C ARG A 94 8.36 -10.64 -7.71
N SER A 95 8.87 -11.78 -7.29
CA SER A 95 10.13 -12.33 -7.80
C SER A 95 10.13 -13.85 -7.63
N PRO A 96 10.66 -14.61 -8.61
CA PRO A 96 10.85 -16.04 -8.45
C PRO A 96 11.83 -16.35 -7.31
N ALA A 97 12.85 -15.52 -7.09
CA ALA A 97 13.86 -15.69 -6.06
C ALA A 97 13.43 -15.14 -4.69
N PHE A 98 14.02 -15.70 -3.61
CA PHE A 98 13.76 -15.29 -2.22
C PHE A 98 14.57 -14.06 -1.79
N TRP A 99 15.76 -13.86 -2.35
CA TRP A 99 16.68 -12.80 -1.94
C TRP A 99 16.11 -11.37 -2.13
N PRO A 100 15.29 -11.04 -3.16
CA PRO A 100 14.76 -9.68 -3.33
C PRO A 100 13.84 -9.26 -2.18
N TYR A 101 13.11 -10.21 -1.60
CA TYR A 101 12.24 -9.95 -0.45
C TYR A 101 13.06 -9.59 0.79
N ALA A 102 14.11 -10.37 1.08
CA ALA A 102 14.99 -10.10 2.20
C ALA A 102 15.75 -8.78 2.03
N LEU A 103 16.33 -8.55 0.84
CA LEU A 103 17.11 -7.35 0.55
C LEU A 103 16.23 -6.10 0.57
N CYS A 104 15.03 -6.14 -0.03
CA CYS A 104 14.10 -5.02 0.01
C CYS A 104 13.68 -4.66 1.43
N SER A 105 13.33 -5.67 2.23
CA SER A 105 13.01 -5.46 3.65
C SER A 105 14.19 -4.85 4.40
N ALA A 106 15.41 -5.30 4.12
CA ALA A 106 16.61 -4.77 4.74
C ALA A 106 16.88 -3.31 4.39
N ILE A 107 16.79 -2.96 3.10
CA ILE A 107 16.94 -1.58 2.63
C ILE A 107 15.84 -0.70 3.22
N SER A 108 14.60 -1.18 3.23
CA SER A 108 13.45 -0.46 3.77
C SER A 108 13.67 -0.10 5.24
N ILE A 109 14.02 -1.07 6.08
CA ILE A 109 14.26 -0.81 7.50
C ILE A 109 15.50 0.07 7.70
N THR A 110 16.60 -0.20 6.99
CA THR A 110 17.84 0.60 7.10
C THR A 110 17.59 2.07 6.72
N SER A 111 16.79 2.32 5.68
CA SER A 111 16.40 3.68 5.26
C SER A 111 15.74 4.47 6.39
N LYS A 112 15.00 3.80 7.29
CA LYS A 112 14.39 4.45 8.46
C LYS A 112 15.44 5.10 9.31
N TYR A 113 16.61 4.48 9.49
CA TYR A 113 17.69 4.95 10.38
C TYR A 113 18.61 5.96 9.70
N VAL A 114 18.94 5.73 8.42
CA VAL A 114 19.88 6.57 7.67
C VAL A 114 19.22 7.85 7.15
N LEU A 115 18.00 7.76 6.62
CA LEU A 115 17.33 8.86 5.90
C LEU A 115 16.35 9.58 6.82
N ARG A 116 16.88 10.26 7.85
CA ARG A 116 16.11 11.08 8.79
C ARG A 116 16.49 12.55 8.70
N VAL A 117 15.48 13.41 8.63
CA VAL A 117 15.64 14.87 8.71
C VAL A 117 14.83 15.37 9.91
N LYS A 118 15.49 16.06 10.86
CA LYS A 118 14.86 16.58 12.10
C LYS A 118 14.12 15.51 12.91
N GLY A 119 14.69 14.30 12.97
CA GLY A 119 14.10 13.16 13.70
C GLY A 119 12.88 12.53 13.04
N ARG A 120 12.48 12.95 11.83
CA ARG A 120 11.41 12.34 11.04
C ARG A 120 11.97 11.62 9.83
N HIS A 121 11.32 10.52 9.43
CA HIS A 121 11.64 9.81 8.19
C HIS A 121 11.26 10.70 7.00
N LEU A 122 12.19 10.88 6.06
CA LEU A 122 11.95 11.69 4.87
C LEU A 122 11.02 10.96 3.89
N TRP A 123 11.21 9.64 3.77
CA TRP A 123 10.48 8.79 2.84
C TRP A 123 9.75 7.66 3.56
N ASN A 124 8.70 7.13 2.92
CA ASN A 124 8.09 5.88 3.34
C ASN A 124 9.11 4.75 3.13
N PRO A 125 9.54 4.06 4.20
CA PRO A 125 10.61 3.07 4.12
C PRO A 125 10.33 1.94 3.14
N SER A 126 9.09 1.47 3.07
CA SER A 126 8.67 0.43 2.13
C SER A 126 8.82 0.90 0.69
N ASN A 127 8.33 2.11 0.38
CA ASN A 127 8.41 2.66 -0.97
C ASN A 127 9.86 2.91 -1.38
N PHE A 128 10.70 3.40 -0.46
CA PHE A 128 12.12 3.60 -0.74
C PHE A 128 12.80 2.27 -1.08
N GLY A 129 12.59 1.22 -0.29
CA GLY A 129 13.15 -0.10 -0.57
C GLY A 129 12.71 -0.65 -1.92
N ILE A 130 11.43 -0.51 -2.27
CA ILE A 130 10.89 -0.97 -3.56
C ILE A 130 11.49 -0.19 -4.71
N SER A 131 11.57 1.14 -4.63
CA SER A 131 12.19 1.97 -5.67
C SER A 131 13.65 1.60 -5.90
N VAL A 132 14.41 1.35 -4.83
CA VAL A 132 15.82 0.92 -4.93
C VAL A 132 15.90 -0.46 -5.59
N MET A 133 15.03 -1.40 -5.23
CA MET A 133 15.02 -2.73 -5.84
C MET A 133 14.62 -2.71 -7.32
N LEU A 134 13.67 -1.86 -7.71
CA LEU A 134 13.31 -1.68 -9.11
C LEU A 134 14.47 -1.09 -9.92
N PHE A 135 15.27 -0.22 -9.31
CA PHE A 135 16.45 0.37 -9.95
C PHE A 135 17.63 -0.61 -10.05
N LEU A 136 17.93 -1.33 -8.96
CA LEU A 136 19.10 -2.23 -8.90
C LEU A 136 18.85 -3.60 -9.54
N ALA A 137 17.60 -4.07 -9.49
CA ALA A 137 17.25 -5.45 -9.78
C ALA A 137 15.93 -5.55 -10.56
N GLY A 138 15.65 -4.57 -11.42
CA GLY A 138 14.42 -4.49 -12.21
C GLY A 138 14.17 -5.72 -13.09
N ASP A 139 15.22 -6.41 -13.54
CA ASP A 139 15.09 -7.64 -14.33
C ASP A 139 14.54 -8.83 -13.52
N THR A 140 14.76 -8.81 -12.21
CA THR A 140 14.33 -9.89 -11.29
C THR A 140 13.09 -9.52 -10.49
N VAL A 141 12.86 -8.23 -10.29
CA VAL A 141 11.74 -7.67 -9.54
C VAL A 141 10.75 -7.11 -10.55
N ALA A 142 9.66 -7.84 -10.79
CA ALA A 142 8.62 -7.36 -11.67
C ALA A 142 7.90 -6.17 -11.02
N SER A 143 8.00 -5.00 -11.66
CA SER A 143 7.11 -3.89 -11.36
C SER A 143 5.72 -4.21 -11.89
N LEU A 144 4.74 -3.82 -11.11
CA LEU A 144 3.47 -4.48 -11.14
C LEU A 144 2.42 -3.66 -11.88
N SER A 145 2.20 -3.99 -13.15
CA SER A 145 1.19 -3.33 -13.98
C SER A 145 -0.20 -4.01 -13.95
N ILE A 146 -0.30 -5.27 -13.47
CA ILE A 146 -1.58 -5.98 -13.27
C ILE A 146 -1.41 -7.05 -12.19
N GLN A 147 -1.95 -6.81 -11.00
CA GLN A 147 -1.81 -7.69 -9.82
C GLN A 147 -3.15 -8.14 -9.25
N TRP A 148 -4.22 -7.57 -9.78
CA TRP A 148 -5.57 -7.74 -9.33
C TRP A 148 -6.40 -7.99 -10.57
N GLY A 149 -7.16 -9.09 -10.58
CA GLY A 149 -8.12 -9.32 -11.64
C GLY A 149 -9.07 -8.14 -11.72
N ASN A 150 -9.47 -7.78 -12.94
CA ASN A 150 -10.36 -6.65 -13.18
C ASN A 150 -11.82 -7.02 -12.88
N TYR A 151 -12.09 -7.36 -11.62
CA TYR A 151 -13.40 -7.72 -11.14
C TYR A 151 -14.04 -6.50 -10.48
N LEU A 152 -15.31 -6.23 -10.83
CA LEU A 152 -16.07 -5.09 -10.32
C LEU A 152 -16.33 -5.18 -8.81
N TRP A 153 -16.70 -6.36 -8.30
CA TRP A 153 -17.04 -6.55 -6.89
C TRP A 153 -15.91 -6.18 -5.92
N PRO A 154 -14.68 -6.65 -6.12
CA PRO A 154 -13.53 -6.26 -5.31
C PRO A 154 -13.22 -4.77 -5.36
N MET A 155 -13.32 -4.18 -6.56
CA MET A 155 -13.03 -2.78 -6.77
C MET A 155 -13.99 -1.90 -5.95
N LEU A 156 -15.29 -2.25 -5.93
CA LEU A 156 -16.29 -1.57 -5.11
C LEU A 156 -16.00 -1.70 -3.61
N VAL A 157 -15.61 -2.88 -3.13
CA VAL A 157 -15.25 -3.08 -1.72
C VAL A 157 -14.03 -2.23 -1.32
N ILE A 158 -13.00 -2.21 -2.16
CA ILE A 158 -11.80 -1.40 -1.93
C ILE A 158 -12.14 0.10 -1.95
N TRP A 159 -12.99 0.54 -2.89
CA TRP A 159 -13.46 1.93 -2.95
C TRP A 159 -14.27 2.32 -1.71
N ALA A 160 -15.21 1.47 -1.28
CA ALA A 160 -16.03 1.72 -0.10
C ALA A 160 -15.17 1.78 1.18
N LEU A 161 -14.30 0.78 1.39
CA LEU A 161 -13.39 0.77 2.54
C LEU A 161 -12.42 1.96 2.51
N GLY A 162 -11.83 2.26 1.36
CA GLY A 162 -10.95 3.41 1.16
C GLY A 162 -11.65 4.74 1.49
N ALA A 163 -12.88 4.92 1.00
CA ALA A 163 -13.69 6.12 1.27
C ALA A 163 -14.02 6.26 2.77
N ILE A 164 -14.43 5.18 3.43
CA ILE A 164 -14.71 5.15 4.87
C ILE A 164 -13.46 5.51 5.69
N ILE A 165 -12.30 4.96 5.31
CA ILE A 165 -11.03 5.23 6.00
C ILE A 165 -10.62 6.70 5.83
N ILE A 166 -10.67 7.24 4.61
CA ILE A 166 -10.34 8.64 4.34
C ILE A 166 -11.28 9.58 5.11
N TRP A 167 -12.57 9.23 5.15
CA TRP A 167 -13.57 9.98 5.90
C TRP A 167 -13.24 10.01 7.39
N ARG A 168 -12.88 8.87 7.98
CA ARG A 168 -12.50 8.77 9.38
C ARG A 168 -11.21 9.54 9.70
N LEU A 169 -10.26 9.58 8.77
CA LEU A 169 -8.96 10.26 8.95
C LEU A 169 -9.04 11.78 8.74
N ARG A 170 -10.15 12.32 8.20
CA ARG A 170 -10.33 13.73 7.82
C ARG A 170 -9.20 14.28 6.93
N ARG A 171 -8.55 13.41 6.16
CA ARG A 171 -7.43 13.76 5.24
C ARG A 171 -7.88 13.87 3.78
N PHE A 172 -9.17 14.08 3.53
CA PHE A 172 -9.76 14.15 2.18
C PHE A 172 -9.01 15.08 1.23
N HIS A 173 -8.49 16.22 1.72
CA HIS A 173 -7.73 17.16 0.91
C HIS A 173 -6.52 16.52 0.22
N ILE A 174 -5.81 15.59 0.87
CA ILE A 174 -4.61 14.95 0.29
C ILE A 174 -5.01 14.07 -0.90
N THR A 175 -6.02 13.22 -0.72
CA THR A 175 -6.50 12.34 -1.78
C THR A 175 -7.12 13.13 -2.92
N ALA A 176 -7.93 14.16 -2.62
CA ALA A 176 -8.57 15.00 -3.63
C ALA A 176 -7.53 15.74 -4.49
N THR A 177 -6.53 16.37 -3.87
CA THR A 177 -5.46 17.06 -4.62
C THR A 177 -4.67 16.10 -5.50
N TYR A 178 -4.40 14.87 -5.02
CA TYR A 178 -3.75 13.84 -5.84
C TYR A 178 -4.59 13.48 -7.07
N VAL A 179 -5.88 13.20 -6.90
CA VAL A 179 -6.79 12.83 -8.00
C VAL A 179 -6.93 13.98 -9.00
N VAL A 180 -7.12 15.21 -8.53
CA VAL A 180 -7.24 16.40 -9.39
C VAL A 180 -5.94 16.62 -10.18
N SER A 181 -4.78 16.53 -9.52
CA SER A 181 -3.49 16.67 -10.19
C SER A 181 -3.28 15.56 -11.21
N PHE A 182 -3.63 14.31 -10.89
CA PHE A 182 -3.52 13.19 -11.81
C PHE A 182 -4.38 13.40 -13.06
N ILE A 183 -5.63 13.85 -12.90
CA ILE A 183 -6.51 14.17 -14.02
C ILE A 183 -5.93 15.32 -14.85
N ALA A 184 -5.45 16.38 -14.20
CA ALA A 184 -4.83 17.51 -14.89
C ALA A 184 -3.61 17.09 -15.72
N PHE A 185 -2.72 16.26 -15.16
CA PHE A 185 -1.56 15.72 -15.88
C PHE A 185 -1.96 14.71 -16.97
N ALA A 186 -3.00 13.91 -16.76
CA ALA A 186 -3.52 13.00 -17.78
C ALA A 186 -4.10 13.77 -18.97
N LEU A 187 -4.82 14.87 -18.73
CA LEU A 187 -5.34 15.76 -19.77
C LEU A 187 -4.21 16.49 -20.50
N LEU A 188 -3.22 17.01 -19.76
CA LEU A 188 -2.04 17.63 -20.36
C LEU A 188 -1.28 16.64 -21.25
N ARG A 189 -1.11 15.39 -20.81
CA ARG A 189 -0.46 14.33 -21.58
C ARG A 189 -1.28 13.91 -22.80
N SER A 190 -2.61 13.86 -22.68
CA SER A 190 -3.51 13.61 -23.83
C SER A 190 -3.40 14.73 -24.87
N TRP A 191 -3.28 15.98 -24.42
CA TRP A 191 -3.08 17.13 -25.30
C TRP A 191 -1.73 17.09 -26.03
N ILE A 192 -0.65 16.67 -25.36
CA ILE A 192 0.69 16.56 -25.97
C ILE A 192 0.79 15.34 -26.92
N THR A 193 0.22 14.19 -26.53
CA THR A 193 0.37 12.92 -27.28
C THR A 193 -0.67 12.77 -28.41
N GLY A 194 -1.74 13.57 -28.40
CA GLY A 194 -2.83 13.47 -29.39
C GLY A 194 -3.71 12.22 -29.25
N ASN A 195 -3.49 11.40 -28.22
CA ASN A 195 -4.29 10.20 -27.93
C ASN A 195 -5.64 10.56 -27.32
N PRO A 196 -6.71 9.75 -27.55
CA PRO A 196 -8.02 9.98 -26.97
C PRO A 196 -7.94 10.07 -25.44
N TRP A 197 -8.53 11.10 -24.85
CA TRP A 197 -8.61 11.33 -23.40
C TRP A 197 -9.16 10.11 -22.61
N GLN A 198 -10.00 9.29 -23.25
CA GLN A 198 -10.55 8.05 -22.68
C GLN A 198 -9.47 6.98 -22.43
N SER A 199 -8.47 6.87 -23.30
CA SER A 199 -7.36 5.93 -23.15
C SER A 199 -6.43 6.33 -21.99
N GLU A 200 -6.32 7.62 -21.71
CA GLU A 200 -5.43 8.15 -20.68
C GLU A 200 -6.07 8.17 -19.28
N ILE A 201 -7.40 8.21 -19.22
CA ILE A 201 -8.19 8.07 -17.98
C ILE A 201 -8.59 6.60 -17.74
N ALA A 202 -8.36 5.70 -18.70
CA ALA A 202 -8.67 4.26 -18.58
C ALA A 202 -8.14 3.57 -17.30
N PRO A 203 -6.99 3.95 -16.70
CA PRO A 203 -6.57 3.40 -15.42
C PRO A 203 -7.50 3.77 -14.24
N LEU A 204 -8.24 4.87 -14.35
CA LEU A 204 -9.19 5.36 -13.34
C LEU A 204 -10.64 4.95 -13.65
N LEU A 205 -10.99 4.85 -14.93
CA LEU A 205 -12.33 4.50 -15.38
C LEU A 205 -12.25 3.20 -16.20
N HIS A 206 -12.78 2.13 -15.63
CA HIS A 206 -12.90 0.84 -16.31
C HIS A 206 -13.69 0.98 -17.62
N ASP A 207 -13.00 1.21 -18.75
CA ASP A 207 -13.63 1.32 -20.06
C ASP A 207 -13.47 0.02 -20.87
N HIS A 208 -14.59 -0.70 -21.00
CA HIS A 208 -14.73 -1.87 -21.85
C HIS A 208 -14.61 -1.57 -23.36
N ARG A 209 -14.52 -0.30 -23.80
CA ARG A 209 -14.51 0.06 -25.23
C ARG A 209 -13.21 -0.22 -26.00
N SER A 210 -12.10 -0.50 -25.33
CA SER A 210 -10.84 -0.82 -26.03
C SER A 210 -10.94 -2.08 -26.92
N LYS A 211 -11.79 -3.05 -26.57
CA LYS A 211 -11.95 -4.28 -27.37
C LYS A 211 -12.68 -4.08 -28.71
N ASN A 212 -13.50 -3.03 -28.85
CA ASN A 212 -14.33 -2.88 -30.05
C ASN A 212 -13.61 -2.20 -31.22
N HIS A 213 -12.62 -1.34 -30.97
CA HIS A 213 -11.91 -0.66 -32.06
C HIS A 213 -10.96 -1.59 -32.83
N GLY A 214 -10.29 -2.53 -32.16
CA GLY A 214 -9.50 -3.57 -32.84
C GLY A 214 -10.35 -4.50 -33.72
N ALA A 215 -11.56 -4.85 -33.26
CA ALA A 215 -12.46 -5.74 -33.99
C ALA A 215 -13.09 -5.09 -35.25
N LEU A 216 -13.32 -3.77 -35.23
CA LEU A 216 -13.81 -3.03 -36.40
C LEU A 216 -12.73 -2.84 -37.47
N GLN A 217 -11.48 -2.67 -37.06
CA GLN A 217 -10.34 -2.51 -37.98
C GLN A 217 -9.97 -3.84 -38.66
N ASP A 218 -10.01 -4.96 -37.93
CA ASP A 218 -9.79 -6.30 -38.52
C ASP A 218 -10.92 -6.69 -39.50
N ARG A 219 -12.19 -6.36 -39.17
CA ARG A 219 -13.33 -6.62 -40.07
C ARG A 219 -13.30 -5.80 -41.35
N THR A 220 -12.81 -4.55 -41.30
CA THR A 220 -12.67 -3.71 -42.51
C THR A 220 -11.49 -4.16 -43.37
N MET A 221 -10.40 -4.63 -42.77
CA MET A 221 -9.25 -5.17 -43.50
C MET A 221 -9.59 -6.48 -44.21
N ARG A 222 -10.28 -7.43 -43.53
CA ARG A 222 -10.75 -8.69 -44.14
C ARG A 222 -11.75 -8.47 -45.28
N ARG A 223 -12.60 -7.43 -45.20
CA ARG A 223 -13.53 -7.07 -46.29
C ARG A 223 -12.82 -6.46 -47.50
N ARG A 224 -11.72 -5.74 -47.32
CA ARG A 224 -10.91 -5.22 -48.44
C ARG A 224 -10.13 -6.34 -49.15
N VAL A 225 -9.53 -7.27 -48.39
CA VAL A 225 -8.84 -8.43 -48.98
C VAL A 225 -9.81 -9.31 -49.78
N ARG A 226 -11.05 -9.54 -49.30
CA ARG A 226 -12.06 -10.28 -50.07
C ARG A 226 -12.59 -9.58 -51.31
N ARG A 227 -12.45 -8.26 -51.44
CA ARG A 227 -12.93 -7.48 -52.60
C ARG A 227 -11.85 -7.19 -53.65
N GLY A 228 -10.59 -7.51 -53.36
CA GLY A 228 -9.46 -7.40 -54.31
C GLY A 228 -9.04 -8.72 -54.95
N VAL A 229 -9.83 -9.79 -54.80
CA VAL A 229 -9.58 -11.13 -55.37
C VAL A 229 -10.78 -11.58 -56.23
N ALA A 230 -11.38 -10.65 -56.96
CA ALA A 230 -12.39 -10.94 -57.98
C ALA A 230 -12.02 -10.19 -59.26
#